data_AF-A0A807LLP7-F1
#
_entry.id   AF-A0A807LLP7-F1
#
_cell.length_a   1.000
_cell.length_b   1.000
_cell.length_c   1.000
_cell.angle_alpha   90.00
_cell.angle_beta   90.00
_cell.angle_gamma   90.00
#
_symmetry.space_group_name_H-M   'P 1'
#
loop_
_entity.id
_entity.type
_entity.pdbx_description
1 polymer ?
#
loop_
_entity_poly.entity_id
_entity_poly.type
_entity_poly.pdbx_seq_one_letter_code
_entity_poly.pdbx_strand_id
1 'polypeptide(L)'
;MKLSNTSKLISVPSLACLIMLLTGCAPQQKPRVEYRTISQPQISLPAELTSRIDAPEPPDGMTFGDSVQLSAQLYGLVGQCNIDRAAIRQIEESRQHAAGVLEKMSPPK
;
A
#
# COMPACT_ATOMS: atom_id res chain seq x y z
N MET A 1 39.78 55.45 -43.32
CA MET A 1 38.99 55.18 -42.10
C MET A 1 37.91 54.13 -42.40
N LYS A 2 38.16 52.84 -42.18
CA LYS A 2 37.11 51.79 -42.19
C LYS A 2 37.49 50.66 -41.22
N LEU A 3 37.50 50.95 -39.92
CA LEU A 3 37.69 49.95 -38.85
C LEU A 3 36.48 49.84 -37.91
N SER A 4 35.40 50.60 -38.13
CA SER A 4 34.28 50.67 -37.19
C SER A 4 33.21 49.58 -37.38
N ASN A 5 33.12 48.94 -38.56
CA ASN A 5 31.97 48.08 -38.89
C ASN A 5 32.19 46.59 -38.62
N THR A 6 33.44 46.11 -38.62
CA THR A 6 33.77 44.70 -38.32
C THR A 6 33.70 44.40 -36.82
N SER A 7 33.97 45.38 -35.96
CA SER A 7 33.81 45.29 -34.50
C SER A 7 32.36 45.00 -34.08
N LYS A 8 31.39 45.63 -34.75
CA LYS A 8 29.96 45.43 -34.47
C LYS A 8 29.47 44.05 -34.90
N LEU A 9 29.98 43.52 -36.02
CA LEU A 9 29.61 42.21 -36.56
C LEU A 9 30.14 41.02 -35.74
N ILE A 10 31.24 41.20 -35.00
CA ILE A 10 31.82 40.15 -34.12
C ILE A 10 31.22 40.22 -32.71
N SER A 11 30.81 41.41 -32.26
CA SER A 11 30.18 41.62 -30.96
C SER A 11 28.85 40.88 -30.83
N VAL A 12 27.98 40.98 -31.85
CA VAL A 12 26.65 40.35 -31.87
C VAL A 12 26.68 38.81 -31.71
N PRO A 13 27.48 38.04 -32.47
CA PRO A 13 27.54 36.59 -32.31
C PRO A 13 28.18 36.18 -30.99
N SER A 14 29.16 36.93 -30.47
CA SER A 14 29.75 36.64 -29.15
C SER A 14 28.76 36.88 -28.01
N LEU A 15 27.96 37.94 -28.10
CA LEU A 15 26.93 38.27 -27.13
C LEU A 15 25.80 37.23 -27.16
N ALA A 16 25.36 36.81 -28.36
CA ALA A 16 24.37 35.74 -28.51
C ALA A 16 24.87 34.40 -27.94
N CYS A 17 26.14 34.07 -28.16
CA CYS A 17 26.77 32.86 -27.63
C CYS A 17 26.86 32.88 -26.09
N LEU A 18 27.22 34.04 -25.51
CA LEU A 18 27.24 34.22 -24.05
C LEU A 18 25.85 34.09 -23.44
N ILE A 19 24.81 34.67 -24.06
CA ILE A 19 23.44 34.56 -23.56
C ILE A 19 22.97 33.10 -23.56
N MET A 20 23.35 32.30 -24.57
CA MET A 20 23.02 30.86 -24.60
C MET A 20 23.74 30.04 -23.53
N LEU A 21 24.98 30.41 -23.19
CA LEU A 21 25.74 29.76 -22.10
C LEU A 21 25.17 30.10 -20.72
N LEU A 22 24.60 31.31 -20.56
CA LEU A 22 23.98 31.78 -19.32
C LEU A 22 22.60 31.17 -19.03
N THR A 23 21.86 30.68 -20.04
CA THR A 23 20.56 30.01 -19.84
C THR A 23 20.68 28.54 -19.46
N GLY A 24 21.89 27.95 -19.48
CA GLY A 24 22.14 26.56 -19.09
C GLY A 24 22.12 26.29 -17.59
N CYS A 25 22.18 27.32 -16.75
CA CYS A 25 22.22 27.19 -15.28
C CYS A 25 20.84 27.17 -14.60
N ALA A 26 19.77 26.86 -15.34
CA ALA A 26 18.47 26.67 -14.72
C ALA A 26 18.53 25.42 -13.81
N PRO A 27 18.14 25.51 -12.53
CA PRO A 27 17.96 24.31 -11.72
C PRO A 27 16.97 23.43 -12.46
N GLN A 28 17.32 22.16 -12.70
CA GLN A 28 16.43 21.23 -13.38
C GLN A 28 15.05 21.31 -12.71
N GLN A 29 14.05 21.73 -13.48
CA GLN A 29 12.66 21.62 -13.05
C GLN A 29 12.45 20.16 -12.75
N LYS A 30 12.30 19.87 -11.46
CA LYS A 30 12.06 18.53 -10.90
C LYS A 30 11.02 17.87 -11.82
N PRO A 31 11.37 16.80 -12.56
CA PRO A 31 10.43 16.17 -13.47
C PRO A 31 9.14 15.92 -12.69
N ARG A 32 7.99 16.31 -13.26
CA ARG A 32 6.70 16.02 -12.65
C ARG A 32 6.53 14.50 -12.67
N VAL A 33 6.99 13.85 -11.61
CA VAL A 33 6.70 12.45 -11.32
C VAL A 33 5.23 12.39 -10.99
N GLU A 34 4.42 12.00 -11.98
CA GLU A 34 3.03 11.65 -11.75
C GLU A 34 3.00 10.29 -11.07
N TYR A 35 2.84 10.32 -9.75
CA TYR A 35 2.56 9.12 -8.98
C TYR A 35 1.13 8.67 -9.32
N ARG A 36 1.02 7.61 -10.12
CA ARG A 36 -0.26 6.93 -10.32
C ARG A 36 -0.51 6.03 -9.11
N THR A 37 -1.58 6.29 -8.37
CA THR A 37 -2.06 5.38 -7.35
C THR A 37 -2.52 4.09 -8.02
N ILE A 38 -1.84 2.99 -7.73
CA ILE A 38 -2.25 1.66 -8.14
C ILE A 38 -3.15 1.12 -7.02
N SER A 39 -4.39 0.81 -7.35
CA SER A 39 -5.29 0.13 -6.41
C SER A 39 -4.73 -1.25 -6.12
N GLN A 40 -4.30 -1.50 -4.88
CA GLN A 40 -3.88 -2.84 -4.47
C GLN A 40 -5.13 -3.72 -4.33
N PRO A 41 -5.17 -4.87 -5.01
CA PRO A 41 -6.28 -5.80 -4.86
C PRO A 41 -6.32 -6.30 -3.40
N GLN A 42 -7.48 -6.16 -2.76
CA GLN A 42 -7.72 -6.73 -1.45
C GLN A 42 -7.80 -8.26 -1.61
N ILE A 43 -6.75 -8.96 -1.21
CA ILE A 43 -6.74 -10.43 -1.23
C ILE A 43 -7.83 -10.92 -0.25
N SER A 44 -8.65 -11.87 -0.64
CA SER A 44 -9.64 -12.48 0.25
C SER A 44 -8.96 -13.14 1.45
N LEU A 45 -9.68 -13.27 2.57
CA LEU A 45 -9.19 -14.11 3.67
C LEU A 45 -9.00 -15.55 3.17
N PRO A 46 -8.05 -16.30 3.73
CA PRO A 46 -7.94 -17.74 3.46
C PRO A 46 -9.27 -18.42 3.77
N ALA A 47 -9.67 -19.38 2.92
CA ALA A 47 -10.97 -20.04 3.03
C ALA A 47 -11.11 -20.75 4.38
N GLU A 48 -10.01 -21.30 4.89
CA GLU A 48 -9.88 -22.01 6.14
C GLU A 48 -10.33 -21.15 7.33
N LEU A 49 -9.96 -19.86 7.36
CA LEU A 49 -10.35 -18.94 8.43
C LEU A 49 -11.85 -18.59 8.41
N THR A 50 -12.52 -18.77 7.27
CA THR A 50 -13.93 -18.40 7.09
C THR A 50 -14.86 -19.60 6.94
N SER A 51 -14.28 -20.79 6.83
CA SER A 51 -15.02 -22.04 6.70
C SER A 51 -15.80 -22.35 7.97
N ARG A 52 -16.91 -23.07 7.82
CA ARG A 52 -17.69 -23.54 8.95
C ARG A 52 -16.89 -24.60 9.71
N ILE A 53 -16.84 -24.47 11.03
CA ILE A 53 -16.27 -25.50 11.90
C ILE A 53 -17.39 -26.47 12.27
N ASP A 54 -17.18 -27.75 11.96
CA ASP A 54 -18.10 -28.82 12.31
C ASP A 54 -17.90 -29.23 13.77
N ALA A 55 -18.99 -29.31 14.52
CA ALA A 55 -18.96 -29.79 15.90
C ALA A 55 -18.96 -31.33 15.92
N PRO A 56 -18.21 -31.96 16.84
CA PRO A 56 -18.25 -33.41 17.03
C PRO A 56 -19.66 -33.85 17.47
N GLU A 57 -20.14 -34.94 16.88
CA GLU A 57 -21.42 -35.53 17.29
C GLU A 57 -21.32 -36.20 18.67
N PRO A 58 -22.40 -36.14 19.49
CA PRO A 58 -22.47 -36.90 20.71
C PRO A 58 -22.46 -38.42 20.41
N PRO A 59 -21.77 -39.24 21.23
CA PRO A 59 -21.80 -40.69 21.08
C PRO A 59 -23.16 -41.27 21.49
N ASP A 60 -23.57 -42.34 20.81
CA ASP A 60 -24.77 -43.10 21.17
C ASP A 60 -24.63 -43.73 22.57
N GLY A 61 -25.66 -43.58 23.40
CA GLY A 61 -25.63 -44.12 24.77
C GLY A 61 -24.62 -43.43 25.69
N MET A 62 -24.39 -42.13 25.47
CA MET A 62 -23.43 -41.30 26.20
C MET A 62 -23.41 -41.52 27.71
N THR A 63 -22.24 -41.88 28.25
CA THR A 63 -22.00 -41.92 29.69
C THR A 63 -21.59 -40.54 30.22
N PHE A 64 -21.55 -40.37 31.55
CA PHE A 64 -21.05 -39.13 32.15
C PHE A 64 -19.56 -38.88 31.82
N GLY A 65 -18.75 -39.93 31.68
CA GLY A 65 -17.35 -39.77 31.26
C GLY A 65 -17.23 -39.20 29.84
N ASP A 66 -18.08 -39.70 28.93
CA ASP A 66 -18.12 -39.24 27.55
C ASP A 66 -18.55 -37.77 27.46
N SER A 67 -19.45 -37.31 28.34
CA SER A 67 -19.90 -35.91 28.37
C SER A 67 -18.81 -34.94 28.80
N VAL A 68 -17.96 -35.35 29.75
CA VAL A 68 -16.78 -34.57 30.14
C VAL A 68 -15.78 -34.50 28.99
N GLN A 69 -15.52 -35.63 28.32
CA GLN A 69 -14.58 -35.67 27.19
C GLN A 69 -15.08 -34.84 25.99
N LEU A 70 -16.37 -34.95 25.64
CA LEU A 70 -16.98 -34.14 24.58
C LEU A 70 -16.93 -32.65 24.94
N SER A 71 -17.21 -32.29 26.19
CA SER A 71 -17.14 -30.90 26.66
C SER A 71 -15.74 -30.32 26.51
N ALA A 72 -14.70 -31.09 26.85
CA ALA A 72 -13.31 -30.67 26.67
C ALA A 72 -12.96 -30.44 25.18
N GLN A 73 -13.42 -31.33 24.29
CA GLN A 73 -13.22 -31.16 22.83
C GLN A 73 -13.92 -29.92 22.29
N LEU A 74 -15.18 -29.70 22.67
CA LEU A 74 -15.95 -28.52 22.26
C LEU A 74 -15.30 -27.23 22.78
N TYR A 75 -14.81 -27.21 24.01
CA TYR A 75 -14.06 -26.06 24.55
C TYR A 75 -12.78 -25.77 23.75
N GLY A 76 -12.07 -26.82 23.32
CA GLY A 76 -10.91 -26.69 22.44
C GLY A 76 -11.27 -26.03 21.10
N LEU A 77 -12.36 -26.49 20.46
CA LEU A 77 -12.85 -25.91 19.22
C LEU A 77 -13.24 -24.43 19.38
N VAL A 78 -13.99 -24.09 20.45
CA VAL A 78 -14.34 -22.70 20.75
C VAL A 78 -13.09 -21.85 20.97
N GLY A 79 -12.08 -22.40 21.65
CA GLY A 79 -10.78 -21.76 21.82
C GLY A 79 -10.13 -21.42 20.47
N GLN A 80 -10.10 -22.38 19.54
CA GLN A 80 -9.58 -22.15 18.20
C GLN A 80 -10.40 -21.11 17.42
N CYS A 81 -11.74 -21.18 17.46
CA CYS A 81 -12.61 -20.18 16.83
C CYS A 81 -12.30 -18.76 17.31
N ASN A 82 -12.03 -18.60 18.62
CA ASN A 82 -11.70 -17.29 19.18
C ASN A 82 -10.35 -16.77 18.68
N ILE A 83 -9.36 -17.65 18.51
CA ILE A 83 -8.06 -17.31 17.92
C ILE A 83 -8.23 -16.88 16.46
N ASP A 84 -8.96 -17.67 15.67
CA ASP A 84 -9.20 -17.38 14.25
C ASP A 84 -9.95 -16.05 14.08
N ARG A 85 -10.97 -15.79 14.91
CA ARG A 85 -11.68 -14.52 14.93
C ARG A 85 -10.78 -13.34 15.28
N ALA A 86 -9.85 -13.52 16.23
CA ALA A 86 -8.88 -12.48 16.56
C ALA A 86 -7.92 -12.20 15.39
N ALA A 87 -7.47 -13.24 14.69
CA ALA A 87 -6.63 -13.10 13.50
C ALA A 87 -7.36 -12.36 12.37
N ILE A 88 -8.62 -12.70 12.09
CA ILE A 88 -9.46 -11.99 11.10
C ILE A 88 -9.55 -10.50 11.44
N ARG A 89 -9.82 -10.18 12.71
CA ARG A 89 -9.92 -8.78 13.16
C ARG A 89 -8.61 -8.03 12.95
N GLN A 90 -7.47 -8.62 13.28
CA GLN A 90 -6.16 -7.98 13.06
C GLN A 90 -5.90 -7.73 11.57
N ILE A 91 -6.26 -8.68 10.70
CA ILE A 91 -6.15 -8.51 9.25
C ILE A 91 -7.03 -7.33 8.79
N GLU A 92 -8.27 -7.26 9.25
CA GLU A 92 -9.18 -6.16 8.89
C GLU A 92 -8.70 -4.80 9.41
N GLU A 93 -8.22 -4.72 10.65
CA GLU A 93 -7.63 -3.51 11.22
C GLU A 93 -6.41 -3.04 10.40
N SER A 94 -5.55 -3.96 9.97
CA SER A 94 -4.40 -3.64 9.12
C SER A 94 -4.83 -3.07 7.76
N ARG A 95 -5.90 -3.60 7.16
CA ARG A 95 -6.47 -3.11 5.90
C ARG A 95 -7.06 -1.71 6.06
N GLN A 96 -7.79 -1.46 7.15
CA GLN A 96 -8.35 -0.13 7.45
C GLN A 96 -7.25 0.90 7.69
N HIS A 97 -6.21 0.54 8.43
CA HIS A 97 -5.05 1.41 8.65
C HIS A 97 -4.35 1.75 7.33
N ALA A 98 -4.08 0.74 6.49
CA ALA A 98 -3.49 0.96 5.17
C ALA A 98 -4.36 1.87 4.28
N ALA A 99 -5.68 1.66 4.26
CA ALA A 99 -6.61 2.51 3.53
C ALA A 99 -6.58 3.97 4.02
N GLY A 100 -6.56 4.18 5.35
CA GLY A 100 -6.48 5.53 5.93
C GLY A 100 -5.14 6.24 5.66
N VAL A 101 -4.03 5.50 5.55
CA VAL A 101 -2.74 6.07 5.13
C VAL A 101 -2.78 6.50 3.66
N LEU A 102 -3.37 5.68 2.79
CA LEU A 102 -3.51 6.00 1.36
C LEU A 102 -4.38 7.23 1.13
N GLU A 103 -5.47 7.40 1.89
CA GLU A 103 -6.33 8.59 1.82
C GLU A 103 -5.56 9.87 2.16
N LYS A 104 -4.73 9.85 3.21
CA LYS A 104 -3.91 11.01 3.64
C LYS A 104 -2.77 11.35 2.68
N MET A 105 -2.30 10.38 1.90
CA MET A 105 -1.26 10.58 0.88
C MET A 105 -1.86 11.08 -0.46
N SER A 106 -3.18 11.02 -0.63
CA SER A 106 -3.83 11.54 -1.83
C SER A 106 -3.65 13.06 -1.92
N PRO A 107 -3.26 13.61 -3.08
CA PRO A 107 -3.18 15.06 -3.25
C PRO A 107 -4.54 15.71 -2.99
N PRO A 108 -4.57 16.94 -2.44
CA PRO A 108 -5.81 17.67 -2.24
C PRO A 108 -6.52 17.85 -3.59
N LYS A 109 -7.85 17.65 -3.59
CA LYS A 109 -8.72 17.93 -4.73
C LYS A 109 -8.74 19.41 -5.07
#